data_AF-A0A9W7YDW2-F1
#
_entry.id   AF-A0A9W7YDW2-F1
#
_cell.length_a   1.000
_cell.length_b   1.000
_cell.length_c   1.000
_cell.angle_alpha   90.00
_cell.angle_beta   90.00
_cell.angle_gamma   90.00
#
_symmetry.space_group_name_H-M   'P 1'
#
loop_
_entity.id
_entity.type
_entity.pdbx_description
1 polymer ?
#
loop_
_entity_poly.entity_id
_entity_poly.type
_entity_poly.pdbx_seq_one_letter_code
_entity_poly.pdbx_strand_id
1 'polypeptide(L)'
;MVLVFGTLYYLKRPFGWQAANGYYTKAYLGALMSYTIVIYKTYGLPQANLAFAHRLIVDENVEYLVLAMVWLAAKPMVVTLVPFVVFSLFHVITYTRSSLIPVFVPGVTAEVQRARQTTGAVRLSLAARVSMFMGDWSSKYYSPALREVGVWEVAVIGAWTVLGAVTFQTSLLVPPMYFQFLRLRYALSAPTRAAFGRVRTFLDRTLTPPTASQNVPGVVADWYIRARDFLVGIGDAIMDPAAQQPQPQPRQQ
;
A
#
# COMPACT_ATOMS: atom_id res chain seq x y z
N MET A 1 6.20 -16.93 -0.05
CA MET A 1 5.62 -17.20 1.29
C MET A 1 4.33 -16.44 1.52
N VAL A 2 4.34 -15.10 1.39
CA VAL A 2 3.15 -14.25 1.58
C VAL A 2 1.97 -14.67 0.71
N LEU A 3 2.16 -14.81 -0.62
CA LEU A 3 1.09 -15.24 -1.53
C LEU A 3 0.46 -16.57 -1.10
N VAL A 4 1.27 -17.60 -0.85
CA VAL A 4 0.79 -18.94 -0.49
C VAL A 4 0.01 -18.92 0.84
N PHE A 5 0.62 -18.40 1.90
CA PHE A 5 -0.04 -18.39 3.21
C PHE A 5 -1.18 -17.39 3.29
N GLY A 6 -1.12 -16.28 2.56
CA GLY A 6 -2.24 -15.34 2.45
C GLY A 6 -3.43 -15.92 1.71
N THR A 7 -3.20 -16.64 0.60
CA THR A 7 -4.27 -17.38 -0.08
C THR A 7 -4.89 -18.44 0.84
N LEU A 8 -4.05 -19.23 1.54
CA LEU A 8 -4.53 -20.23 2.49
C LEU A 8 -5.32 -19.61 3.65
N TYR A 9 -4.89 -18.45 4.15
CA TYR A 9 -5.63 -17.69 5.16
C TYR A 9 -7.05 -17.39 4.69
N TYR A 10 -7.21 -16.81 3.49
CA TYR A 10 -8.52 -16.48 2.95
C TYR A 10 -9.37 -17.73 2.67
N LEU A 11 -8.77 -18.80 2.12
CA LEU A 11 -9.48 -20.05 1.84
C LEU A 11 -9.95 -20.79 3.10
N LYS A 12 -9.16 -20.76 4.19
CA LYS A 12 -9.51 -21.43 5.45
C LYS A 12 -10.41 -20.60 6.35
N ARG A 13 -10.54 -19.30 6.08
CA ARG A 13 -11.32 -18.37 6.88
C ARG A 13 -12.78 -18.80 7.12
N PRO A 14 -13.53 -19.31 6.11
CA PRO A 14 -14.91 -19.76 6.30
C PRO A 14 -15.02 -21.02 7.18
N PHE A 15 -13.95 -21.80 7.30
CA PHE A 15 -13.92 -23.07 8.02
C PHE A 15 -13.45 -22.96 9.48
N GLY A 16 -13.09 -21.75 9.94
CA GLY A 16 -12.74 -21.49 11.34
C GLY A 16 -11.61 -20.48 11.52
N TRP A 17 -11.71 -19.70 12.60
CA TRP A 17 -10.78 -18.61 12.93
C TRP A 17 -9.40 -19.13 13.35
N GLN A 18 -9.36 -20.20 14.16
CA GLN A 18 -8.13 -20.76 14.72
C GLN A 18 -7.23 -21.36 13.63
N ALA A 19 -7.81 -22.13 12.70
CA ALA A 19 -7.07 -22.73 11.59
C ALA A 19 -6.53 -21.67 10.62
N ALA A 20 -7.26 -20.58 10.40
CA ALA A 20 -6.83 -19.49 9.54
C ALA A 20 -5.68 -18.67 10.17
N ASN A 21 -5.76 -18.34 11.47
CA ASN A 21 -4.79 -17.46 12.12
C ASN A 21 -3.34 -17.93 12.02
N GLY A 22 -3.08 -19.25 12.03
CA GLY A 22 -1.73 -19.78 11.79
C GLY A 22 -1.16 -19.38 10.42
N TYR A 23 -1.99 -19.32 9.38
CA TYR A 23 -1.58 -18.85 8.05
C TYR A 23 -1.37 -17.34 7.99
N TYR A 24 -2.15 -16.55 8.73
CA TYR A 24 -1.94 -15.11 8.87
C TYR A 24 -0.55 -14.81 9.44
N THR A 25 -0.18 -15.45 10.55
CA THR A 25 1.14 -15.31 11.17
C THR A 25 2.25 -15.71 10.22
N LYS A 26 2.12 -16.87 9.54
CA LYS A 26 3.12 -17.33 8.55
C LYS A 26 3.24 -16.39 7.35
N ALA A 27 2.14 -15.77 6.91
CA ALA A 27 2.16 -14.80 5.83
C ALA A 27 2.96 -13.56 6.23
N TYR A 28 2.73 -12.98 7.42
CA TYR A 28 3.49 -11.83 7.91
C TYR A 28 4.95 -12.14 8.22
N LEU A 29 5.27 -13.30 8.80
CA LEU A 29 6.66 -13.76 8.93
C LEU A 29 7.35 -13.88 7.56
N GLY A 30 6.62 -14.39 6.56
CA GLY A 30 7.08 -14.42 5.18
C GLY A 30 7.28 -13.03 4.58
N ALA A 31 6.45 -12.05 4.93
CA ALA A 31 6.58 -10.66 4.50
C ALA A 31 7.83 -10.03 5.11
N LEU A 32 8.03 -10.18 6.43
CA LEU A 32 9.22 -9.69 7.12
C LEU A 32 10.49 -10.22 6.46
N MET A 33 10.58 -11.54 6.27
CA MET A 33 11.72 -12.16 5.59
C MET A 33 11.94 -11.59 4.18
N SER A 34 10.87 -11.45 3.39
CA SER A 34 10.97 -10.99 2.00
C SER A 34 11.45 -9.54 1.92
N TYR A 35 10.86 -8.64 2.71
CA TYR A 35 11.25 -7.23 2.74
C TYR A 35 12.65 -7.05 3.32
N THR A 36 13.03 -7.79 4.36
CA THR A 36 14.42 -7.75 4.87
C THR A 36 15.43 -8.16 3.80
N ILE A 37 15.16 -9.20 3.01
CA ILE A 37 16.04 -9.60 1.91
C ILE A 37 16.14 -8.50 0.85
N VAL A 38 15.02 -7.87 0.48
CA VAL A 38 14.99 -6.77 -0.49
C VAL A 38 15.80 -5.57 0.01
N ILE A 39 15.56 -5.14 1.24
CA ILE A 39 16.28 -4.02 1.87
C ILE A 39 17.78 -4.31 1.94
N TYR A 40 18.17 -5.52 2.35
CA TYR A 40 19.57 -5.91 2.39
C TYR A 40 20.22 -5.90 1.00
N LYS A 41 19.51 -6.37 -0.03
CA LYS A 41 20.00 -6.31 -1.43
C LYS A 41 20.15 -4.89 -1.95
N THR A 42 19.26 -3.98 -1.54
CA THR A 42 19.27 -2.58 -1.99
C THR A 42 20.37 -1.76 -1.29
N TYR A 43 20.57 -1.96 0.01
CA TYR A 43 21.39 -1.06 0.83
C TYR A 43 22.67 -1.69 1.41
N GLY A 44 22.78 -3.02 1.42
CA GLY A 44 23.89 -3.73 2.06
C GLY A 44 23.86 -3.65 3.59
N LEU A 45 25.05 -3.60 4.19
CA LEU A 45 25.20 -3.52 5.65
C LEU A 45 24.76 -2.14 6.18
N PRO A 46 24.04 -2.08 7.32
CA PRO A 46 23.63 -0.82 7.92
C PRO A 46 24.80 0.11 8.24
N GLN A 47 24.61 1.40 7.94
CA GLN A 47 25.58 2.44 8.29
C GLN A 47 24.97 3.37 9.34
N ALA A 48 25.69 3.63 10.42
CA ALA A 48 25.24 4.51 11.51
C ALA A 48 25.42 6.00 11.16
N ASN A 49 24.75 6.47 10.10
CA ASN A 49 24.75 7.87 9.70
C ASN A 49 23.36 8.36 9.23
N LEU A 50 23.14 9.67 9.30
CA LEU A 50 21.86 10.29 8.98
C LEU A 50 21.45 10.08 7.51
N ALA A 51 22.42 10.09 6.58
CA ALA A 51 22.13 9.88 5.16
C ALA A 51 21.61 8.46 4.88
N PHE A 52 22.13 7.45 5.56
CA PHE A 52 21.63 6.08 5.51
C PHE A 52 20.23 5.99 6.13
N ALA A 53 20.01 6.59 7.30
CA ALA A 53 18.70 6.63 7.94
C ALA A 53 17.64 7.28 7.05
N HIS A 54 17.96 8.42 6.42
CA HIS A 54 17.06 9.11 5.51
C HIS A 54 16.68 8.23 4.31
N ARG A 55 17.65 7.52 3.71
CA ARG A 55 17.38 6.58 2.61
C ARG A 55 16.41 5.48 3.01
N LEU A 56 16.53 4.95 4.24
CA LEU A 56 15.59 3.93 4.74
C LEU A 56 14.20 4.51 4.99
N ILE A 57 14.09 5.72 5.53
CA ILE A 57 12.81 6.35 5.86
C ILE A 57 11.97 6.61 4.60
N VAL A 58 12.60 6.94 3.48
CA VAL A 58 11.90 7.22 2.22
C VAL A 58 11.67 5.99 1.33
N ASP A 59 12.10 4.81 1.78
CA ASP A 59 11.96 3.57 1.00
C ASP A 59 10.66 2.83 1.34
N GLU A 60 9.84 2.59 0.33
CA GLU A 60 8.54 1.92 0.51
C GLU A 60 8.67 0.49 1.06
N ASN A 61 9.76 -0.24 0.79
CA ASN A 61 9.96 -1.58 1.34
C ASN A 61 10.19 -1.53 2.84
N VAL A 62 10.87 -0.49 3.34
CA VAL A 62 11.06 -0.26 4.77
C VAL A 62 9.73 0.09 5.43
N GLU A 63 8.92 0.94 4.81
CA GLU A 63 7.57 1.23 5.29
C GLU A 63 6.74 -0.05 5.46
N TYR A 64 6.72 -0.92 4.44
CA TYR A 64 5.98 -2.18 4.48
C TYR A 64 6.59 -3.21 5.45
N LEU A 65 7.92 -3.20 5.67
CA LEU A 65 8.55 -4.01 6.71
C LEU A 65 8.05 -3.60 8.09
N VAL A 66 8.08 -2.30 8.39
CA VAL A 66 7.58 -1.76 9.67
C VAL A 66 6.10 -2.08 9.83
N LEU A 67 5.31 -1.85 8.78
CA LEU A 67 3.89 -2.13 8.80
C LEU A 67 3.59 -3.63 9.04
N ALA A 68 4.37 -4.54 8.44
CA ALA A 68 4.26 -5.97 8.70
C ALA A 68 4.53 -6.33 10.17
N MET A 69 5.49 -5.66 10.83
CA MET A 69 5.74 -5.85 12.26
C MET A 69 4.54 -5.39 13.10
N VAL A 70 3.92 -4.25 12.76
CA VAL A 70 2.69 -3.78 13.44
C VAL A 70 1.57 -4.81 13.31
N TRP A 71 1.33 -5.33 12.12
CA TRP A 71 0.26 -6.31 11.87
C TRP A 71 0.51 -7.68 12.48
N LEU A 72 1.77 -8.07 12.66
CA LEU A 72 2.14 -9.28 13.36
C LEU A 72 1.96 -9.16 14.88
N ALA A 73 2.22 -7.96 15.45
CA ALA A 73 2.03 -7.68 16.87
C ALA A 73 0.56 -7.41 17.25
N ALA A 74 -0.25 -6.93 16.30
CA ALA A 74 -1.68 -6.68 16.50
C ALA A 74 -2.52 -7.97 16.45
N LYS A 75 -3.77 -7.89 16.93
CA LYS A 75 -4.76 -8.95 16.69
C LYS A 75 -4.97 -9.13 15.17
N PRO A 76 -5.13 -10.37 14.65
CA PRO A 76 -5.27 -10.60 13.23
C PRO A 76 -6.44 -9.84 12.59
N MET A 77 -6.15 -9.07 11.54
CA MET A 77 -7.15 -8.30 10.79
C MET A 77 -7.17 -8.76 9.33
N VAL A 78 -8.30 -9.32 8.88
CA VAL A 78 -8.44 -9.91 7.54
C VAL A 78 -8.04 -8.93 6.43
N VAL A 79 -8.35 -7.66 6.64
CA VAL A 79 -8.19 -6.59 5.64
C VAL A 79 -6.72 -6.19 5.42
N THR A 80 -5.83 -6.41 6.39
CA THR A 80 -4.46 -5.90 6.33
C THR A 80 -3.56 -6.73 5.42
N LEU A 81 -3.96 -7.95 5.09
CA LEU A 81 -3.15 -8.88 4.31
C LEU A 81 -3.30 -8.67 2.79
N VAL A 82 -4.35 -7.98 2.35
CA VAL A 82 -4.64 -7.73 0.92
C VAL A 82 -3.47 -7.04 0.20
N PRO A 83 -2.93 -5.90 0.70
CA PRO A 83 -1.80 -5.24 0.03
C PRO A 83 -0.60 -6.18 -0.14
N PHE A 84 -0.23 -6.90 0.92
CA PHE A 84 0.90 -7.84 0.94
C PHE A 84 0.73 -8.99 -0.06
N VAL A 85 -0.49 -9.53 -0.21
CA VAL A 85 -0.78 -10.58 -1.20
C VAL A 85 -0.67 -10.03 -2.62
N VAL A 86 -1.19 -8.82 -2.89
CA VAL A 86 -1.09 -8.16 -4.19
C VAL A 86 0.37 -7.89 -4.56
N PHE A 87 1.17 -7.30 -3.67
CA PHE A 87 2.60 -7.10 -3.91
C PHE A 87 3.33 -8.43 -4.13
N SER A 88 3.03 -9.43 -3.30
CA SER A 88 3.65 -10.75 -3.43
C SER A 88 3.31 -11.43 -4.75
N LEU A 89 2.14 -11.19 -5.34
CA LEU A 89 1.78 -11.71 -6.66
C LEU A 89 2.70 -11.14 -7.74
N PHE A 90 2.86 -9.81 -7.79
CA PHE A 90 3.74 -9.18 -8.77
C PHE A 90 5.21 -9.57 -8.57
N HIS A 91 5.66 -9.71 -7.32
CA HIS A 91 7.01 -10.21 -7.04
C HIS A 91 7.20 -11.65 -7.51
N VAL A 92 6.24 -12.55 -7.30
CA VAL A 92 6.31 -13.94 -7.78
C VAL A 92 6.36 -13.98 -9.30
N ILE A 93 5.52 -13.23 -9.99
CA ILE A 93 5.51 -13.17 -11.46
C ILE A 93 6.85 -12.65 -11.97
N THR A 94 7.35 -11.56 -11.38
CA THR A 94 8.61 -10.94 -11.79
C THR A 94 9.78 -11.89 -11.57
N TYR A 95 9.91 -12.46 -10.37
CA TYR A 95 10.96 -13.42 -10.02
C TYR A 95 10.92 -14.67 -10.90
N THR A 96 9.72 -15.19 -11.17
CA THR A 96 9.54 -16.35 -12.06
C THR A 96 10.11 -16.03 -13.44
N ARG A 97 9.75 -14.87 -14.01
CA ARG A 97 10.21 -14.44 -15.33
C ARG A 97 11.71 -14.13 -15.38
N SER A 98 12.21 -13.37 -14.41
CA SER A 98 13.56 -12.80 -14.45
C SER A 98 14.63 -13.74 -13.93
N SER A 99 14.26 -14.71 -13.11
CA SER A 99 15.22 -15.52 -12.35
C SER A 99 14.95 -17.01 -12.47
N LEU A 100 13.70 -17.49 -12.31
CA LEU A 100 13.44 -18.93 -12.40
C LEU A 100 13.50 -19.46 -13.83
N ILE A 101 12.77 -18.85 -14.78
CA ILE A 101 12.73 -19.36 -16.16
C ILE A 101 14.15 -19.39 -16.79
N PRO A 102 15.00 -18.34 -16.67
CA PRO A 102 16.34 -18.35 -17.26
C PRO A 102 17.27 -19.42 -16.68
N VAL A 103 17.04 -19.89 -15.45
CA VAL A 103 17.81 -20.98 -14.85
C VAL A 103 17.53 -22.31 -15.56
N PHE A 104 16.28 -22.57 -15.95
CA PHE A 104 15.90 -23.81 -16.63
C PHE A 104 16.00 -23.73 -18.16
N VAL A 105 15.86 -22.54 -18.74
CA VAL A 105 15.96 -22.31 -20.18
C VAL A 105 16.97 -21.18 -20.44
N PRO A 106 18.27 -21.50 -20.46
CA PRO A 106 19.31 -20.52 -20.77
C PRO A 106 19.07 -19.88 -22.16
N GLY A 107 19.28 -18.58 -22.27
CA GLY A 107 19.10 -17.82 -23.52
C GLY A 107 17.68 -17.27 -23.76
N VAL A 108 16.68 -17.67 -22.94
CA VAL A 108 15.31 -17.15 -23.03
C VAL A 108 15.24 -15.62 -22.93
N THR A 109 16.09 -15.00 -22.10
CA THR A 109 16.13 -13.54 -21.93
C THR A 109 16.56 -12.84 -23.22
N ALA A 110 17.59 -13.37 -23.89
CA ALA A 110 18.07 -12.84 -25.16
C ALA A 110 17.05 -13.07 -26.29
N GLU A 111 16.32 -14.19 -26.25
CA GLU A 111 15.23 -14.46 -27.17
C GLU A 111 14.07 -13.45 -27.02
N VAL A 112 13.62 -13.19 -25.79
CA VAL A 112 12.58 -12.19 -25.50
C VAL A 112 13.03 -10.79 -25.90
N GLN A 113 14.29 -10.43 -25.64
CA GLN A 113 14.84 -9.14 -26.06
C GLN A 113 14.86 -8.98 -27.57
N ARG A 114 15.29 -10.02 -28.32
CA ARG A 114 15.24 -10.02 -29.79
C ARG A 114 13.80 -9.87 -30.30
N ALA A 115 12.87 -10.65 -29.76
CA ALA A 115 11.47 -10.61 -30.17
C ALA A 115 10.81 -9.24 -29.97
N ARG A 116 11.22 -8.48 -28.94
CA ARG A 116 10.73 -7.12 -28.69
C ARG A 116 11.33 -6.06 -29.63
N GLN A 117 12.50 -6.32 -30.19
CA GLN A 117 13.21 -5.39 -31.08
C GLN A 117 12.85 -5.61 -32.55
N THR A 118 12.39 -6.81 -32.91
CA THR A 118 12.02 -7.18 -34.27
C THR A 118 10.54 -6.91 -34.54
N THR A 119 10.23 -6.21 -35.63
CA THR A 119 8.86 -5.97 -36.13
C THR A 119 8.27 -7.15 -36.92
N GLY A 120 9.03 -8.23 -37.15
CA GLY A 120 8.62 -9.41 -37.91
C GLY A 120 8.26 -10.63 -37.04
N ALA A 121 7.74 -11.68 -37.68
CA ALA A 121 7.39 -12.93 -36.99
C ALA A 121 8.65 -13.68 -36.51
N VAL A 122 8.93 -13.61 -35.20
CA VAL A 122 10.01 -14.39 -34.56
C VAL A 122 9.45 -15.72 -34.04
N ARG A 123 10.13 -16.82 -34.34
CA ARG A 123 9.83 -18.11 -33.71
C ARG A 123 10.23 -18.06 -32.24
N LEU A 124 9.23 -18.04 -31.37
CA LEU A 124 9.41 -18.02 -29.92
C LEU A 124 9.22 -19.41 -29.30
N SER A 125 10.16 -19.80 -28.45
CA SER A 125 10.06 -20.90 -27.50
C SER A 125 8.89 -20.69 -26.54
N LEU A 126 8.36 -21.78 -25.98
CA LEU A 126 7.26 -21.70 -25.01
C LEU A 126 7.67 -20.86 -23.79
N ALA A 127 8.90 -21.05 -23.30
CA ALA A 127 9.43 -20.28 -22.18
C ALA A 127 9.49 -18.78 -22.47
N ALA A 128 9.89 -18.39 -23.69
CA ALA A 128 9.90 -16.98 -24.10
C ALA A 128 8.48 -16.41 -24.21
N ARG A 129 7.51 -17.17 -24.73
CA ARG A 129 6.09 -16.75 -24.79
C ARG A 129 5.50 -16.54 -23.40
N VAL A 130 5.73 -17.48 -22.49
CA VAL A 130 5.27 -17.37 -21.08
C VAL A 130 5.95 -16.18 -20.39
N SER A 131 7.25 -15.99 -20.61
CA SER A 131 8.01 -14.87 -20.06
C SER A 131 7.45 -13.52 -20.53
N MET A 132 7.19 -13.37 -21.84
CA MET A 132 6.55 -12.17 -22.39
C MET A 132 5.16 -11.95 -21.81
N PHE A 133 4.30 -12.98 -21.81
CA PHE A 133 2.96 -12.89 -21.24
C PHE A 133 2.98 -12.41 -19.78
N MET A 134 3.82 -13.01 -18.94
CA MET A 134 4.00 -12.58 -17.54
C MET A 134 4.43 -11.12 -17.45
N GLY A 135 5.28 -10.66 -18.37
CA GLY A 135 5.71 -9.28 -18.40
C GLY A 135 4.65 -8.30 -18.86
N ASP A 136 3.94 -8.63 -19.92
CA ASP A 136 2.90 -7.77 -20.46
C ASP A 136 1.70 -7.73 -19.51
N TRP A 137 1.37 -8.85 -18.87
CA TRP A 137 0.37 -8.92 -17.81
C TRP A 137 0.77 -8.05 -16.61
N SER A 138 2.00 -8.20 -16.10
CA SER A 138 2.48 -7.36 -15.00
C SER A 138 2.45 -5.89 -15.37
N SER A 139 2.97 -5.48 -16.53
CA SER A 139 2.97 -4.09 -16.96
C SER A 139 1.54 -3.54 -17.13
N LYS A 140 0.60 -4.34 -17.63
CA LYS A 140 -0.80 -3.94 -17.82
C LYS A 140 -1.53 -3.74 -16.49
N TYR A 141 -1.31 -4.61 -15.51
CA TYR A 141 -2.10 -4.65 -14.27
C TYR A 141 -1.41 -4.04 -13.05
N TYR A 142 -0.10 -3.80 -13.08
CA TYR A 142 0.65 -3.27 -11.94
C TYR A 142 0.12 -1.91 -11.49
N SER A 143 0.11 -0.91 -12.36
CA SER A 143 -0.33 0.45 -11.99
C SER A 143 -1.80 0.51 -11.55
N PRO A 144 -2.76 -0.15 -12.24
CA PRO A 144 -4.13 -0.26 -11.73
C PRO A 144 -4.21 -0.93 -10.36
N ALA A 145 -3.51 -2.06 -10.15
CA ALA A 145 -3.52 -2.76 -8.87
C ALA A 145 -2.98 -1.90 -7.73
N LEU A 146 -1.91 -1.13 -7.95
CA LEU A 146 -1.39 -0.20 -6.93
C LEU A 146 -2.38 0.90 -6.55
N ARG A 147 -3.16 1.40 -7.51
CA ARG A 147 -4.22 2.38 -7.25
C ARG A 147 -5.31 1.78 -6.37
N GLU A 148 -5.72 0.55 -6.65
CA GLU A 148 -6.74 -0.13 -5.85
C GLU A 148 -6.21 -0.52 -4.46
N VAL A 149 -4.94 -0.92 -4.35
CA VAL A 149 -4.28 -1.12 -3.05
C VAL A 149 -4.27 0.16 -2.24
N GLY A 150 -3.92 1.31 -2.83
CA GLY A 150 -3.97 2.60 -2.14
C GLY A 150 -5.37 2.92 -1.62
N VAL A 151 -6.42 2.69 -2.42
CA VAL A 151 -7.83 2.88 -1.97
C VAL A 151 -8.15 1.93 -0.83
N TRP A 152 -7.72 0.67 -0.90
CA TRP A 152 -7.92 -0.30 0.16
C TRP A 152 -7.22 0.11 1.47
N GLU A 153 -5.99 0.60 1.40
CA GLU A 153 -5.22 1.09 2.54
C GLU A 153 -5.93 2.28 3.22
N VAL A 154 -6.37 3.26 2.43
CA VAL A 154 -7.03 4.46 2.97
C VAL A 154 -8.44 4.17 3.46
N ALA A 155 -9.29 3.57 2.61
CA ALA A 155 -10.71 3.41 2.90
C ALA A 155 -10.99 2.23 3.83
N VAL A 156 -10.40 1.06 3.54
CA VAL A 156 -10.77 -0.18 4.23
C VAL A 156 -9.94 -0.37 5.49
N ILE A 157 -8.62 -0.39 5.39
CA ILE A 157 -7.76 -0.56 6.56
C ILE A 157 -7.87 0.65 7.49
N GLY A 158 -7.89 1.87 6.93
CA GLY A 158 -8.10 3.11 7.70
C GLY A 158 -9.37 3.07 8.52
N ALA A 159 -10.52 2.82 7.90
CA ALA A 159 -11.79 2.71 8.62
C ALA A 159 -11.78 1.54 9.63
N TRP A 160 -11.23 0.38 9.26
CA TRP A 160 -11.20 -0.80 10.14
C TRP A 160 -10.41 -0.55 11.42
N THR A 161 -9.24 0.10 11.32
CA THR A 161 -8.41 0.41 12.50
C THR A 161 -9.08 1.45 13.41
N VAL A 162 -9.71 2.48 12.85
CA VAL A 162 -10.46 3.49 13.63
C VAL A 162 -11.67 2.86 14.33
N LEU A 163 -12.49 2.10 13.60
CA LEU A 163 -13.65 1.42 14.18
C LEU A 163 -13.23 0.42 15.25
N GLY A 164 -12.18 -0.36 15.00
CA GLY A 164 -11.62 -1.30 15.97
C GLY A 164 -11.13 -0.62 17.26
N ALA A 165 -10.57 0.59 17.17
CA ALA A 165 -10.12 1.36 18.33
C ALA A 165 -11.29 1.97 19.11
N VAL A 166 -12.27 2.57 18.40
CA VAL A 166 -13.48 3.14 19.03
C VAL A 166 -14.31 2.06 19.73
N THR A 167 -14.34 0.85 19.18
CA THR A 167 -15.03 -0.31 19.78
C THR A 167 -14.15 -1.09 20.77
N PHE A 168 -12.92 -0.63 21.06
CA PHE A 168 -11.94 -1.30 21.92
C PHE A 168 -11.61 -2.76 21.53
N GLN A 169 -11.85 -3.13 20.27
CA GLN A 169 -11.55 -4.44 19.74
C GLN A 169 -10.06 -4.59 19.37
N THR A 170 -9.43 -3.48 18.96
CA THR A 170 -8.00 -3.40 18.64
C THR A 170 -7.26 -2.50 19.64
N SER A 171 -5.95 -2.72 19.79
CA SER A 171 -5.11 -1.85 20.62
C SER A 171 -5.18 -0.40 20.14
N LEU A 172 -5.29 0.54 21.08
CA LEU A 172 -5.30 1.98 20.79
C LEU A 172 -3.97 2.47 20.18
N LEU A 173 -2.90 1.66 20.22
CA LEU A 173 -1.64 1.96 19.54
C LEU A 173 -1.69 1.73 18.03
N VAL A 174 -2.60 0.87 17.55
CA VAL A 174 -2.66 0.51 16.12
C VAL A 174 -3.03 1.70 15.23
N PRO A 175 -4.08 2.49 15.52
CA PRO A 175 -4.43 3.61 14.64
C PRO A 175 -3.30 4.65 14.54
N PRO A 176 -2.69 5.17 15.63
CA PRO A 176 -1.59 6.13 15.50
C PRO A 176 -0.42 5.61 14.65
N MET A 177 -0.02 4.34 14.83
CA MET A 177 1.03 3.73 14.00
C MET A 177 0.61 3.64 12.52
N TYR A 178 -0.63 3.27 12.26
CA TYR A 178 -1.15 3.16 10.90
C TYR A 178 -1.34 4.54 10.23
N PHE A 179 -1.77 5.56 10.98
CA PHE A 179 -1.83 6.93 10.50
C PHE A 179 -0.44 7.47 10.14
N GLN A 180 0.59 7.16 10.94
CA GLN A 180 1.96 7.54 10.60
C GLN A 180 2.43 6.86 9.30
N PHE A 181 2.12 5.59 9.10
CA PHE A 181 2.36 4.90 7.82
C PHE A 181 1.65 5.62 6.66
N LEU A 182 0.34 5.90 6.78
CA LEU A 182 -0.42 6.59 5.73
C LEU A 182 0.12 7.99 5.45
N ARG A 183 0.60 8.72 6.47
CA ARG A 183 1.20 10.04 6.31
C ARG A 183 2.48 9.98 5.49
N LEU A 184 3.41 9.09 5.84
CA LEU A 184 4.65 8.91 5.08
C LEU A 184 4.34 8.50 3.64
N ARG A 185 3.44 7.54 3.49
CA ARG A 185 3.05 7.01 2.19
C ARG A 185 2.31 8.02 1.32
N TYR A 186 1.54 8.94 1.90
CA TYR A 186 0.93 10.06 1.18
C TYR A 186 1.99 11.02 0.63
N ALA A 187 3.03 11.32 1.43
CA ALA A 187 4.13 12.17 0.99
C ALA A 187 4.94 11.53 -0.15
N LEU A 188 5.19 10.23 -0.08
CA LEU A 188 6.12 9.54 -0.98
C LEU A 188 5.44 8.90 -2.21
N SER A 189 4.18 8.45 -2.09
CA SER A 189 3.55 7.59 -3.10
C SER A 189 2.36 8.25 -3.82
N ALA A 190 2.46 8.36 -5.15
CA ALA A 190 1.39 8.93 -5.98
C ALA A 190 0.07 8.13 -5.98
N PRO A 191 0.05 6.79 -6.01
CA PRO A 191 -1.18 6.00 -5.88
C PRO A 191 -1.94 6.30 -4.59
N THR A 192 -1.24 6.49 -3.47
CA THR A 192 -1.84 6.81 -2.18
C THR A 192 -2.49 8.20 -2.20
N ARG A 193 -1.83 9.21 -2.77
CA ARG A 193 -2.46 10.53 -2.95
C ARG A 193 -3.74 10.45 -3.79
N ALA A 194 -3.70 9.70 -4.89
CA ALA A 194 -4.88 9.47 -5.73
C ALA A 194 -5.98 8.73 -4.95
N ALA A 195 -5.63 7.79 -4.07
CA ALA A 195 -6.57 7.08 -3.23
C ALA A 195 -7.28 8.02 -2.23
N PHE A 196 -6.55 8.88 -1.52
CA PHE A 196 -7.16 9.91 -0.66
C PHE A 196 -8.12 10.80 -1.45
N GLY A 197 -7.74 11.21 -2.67
CA GLY A 197 -8.63 11.96 -3.57
C GLY A 197 -9.91 11.19 -3.91
N ARG A 198 -9.79 9.92 -4.32
CA ARG A 198 -10.96 9.06 -4.65
C ARG A 198 -11.88 8.87 -3.45
N VAL A 199 -11.32 8.59 -2.27
CA VAL A 199 -12.10 8.41 -1.03
C VAL A 199 -12.82 9.70 -0.68
N ARG A 200 -12.13 10.85 -0.77
CA ARG A 200 -12.74 12.16 -0.57
C ARG A 200 -13.88 12.42 -1.53
N THR A 201 -13.68 12.26 -2.84
CA THR A 201 -14.73 12.48 -3.85
C THR A 201 -15.92 11.56 -3.63
N PHE A 202 -15.68 10.31 -3.24
CA PHE A 202 -16.76 9.38 -2.92
C PHE A 202 -17.58 9.83 -1.70
N LEU A 203 -16.90 10.25 -0.62
CA LEU A 203 -17.55 10.74 0.60
C LEU A 203 -18.28 12.05 0.35
N ASP A 204 -17.67 13.02 -0.32
CA ASP A 204 -18.31 14.30 -0.68
C ASP A 204 -19.56 14.04 -1.54
N ARG A 205 -19.46 13.19 -2.57
CA ARG A 205 -20.62 12.83 -3.42
C ARG A 205 -21.75 12.17 -2.61
N THR A 206 -21.42 11.33 -1.64
CA THR A 206 -22.40 10.52 -0.90
C THR A 206 -23.03 11.28 0.27
N LEU A 207 -22.25 12.13 0.94
CA LEU A 207 -22.61 12.75 2.22
C LEU A 207 -22.97 14.23 2.10
N THR A 208 -22.55 14.94 1.05
CA THR A 208 -22.77 16.39 0.93
C THR A 208 -23.78 16.75 -0.17
N PRO A 209 -24.64 17.77 0.03
CA PRO A 209 -25.54 18.28 -1.02
C PRO A 209 -24.77 18.80 -2.24
N PRO A 210 -25.32 18.71 -3.47
CA PRO A 210 -26.69 18.31 -3.82
C PRO A 210 -26.88 16.79 -4.08
N THR A 211 -25.82 15.98 -4.08
CA THR A 211 -25.88 14.55 -4.42
C THR A 211 -26.00 13.63 -3.20
N ALA A 212 -26.21 14.19 -2.01
CA ALA A 212 -26.30 13.44 -0.76
C ALA A 212 -27.33 12.31 -0.84
N SER A 213 -26.94 11.13 -0.39
CA SER A 213 -27.84 9.98 -0.34
C SER A 213 -28.94 10.22 0.69
N GLN A 214 -30.21 10.01 0.29
CA GLN A 214 -31.38 10.16 1.15
C GLN A 214 -31.38 9.20 2.36
N ASN A 215 -30.58 8.13 2.31
CA ASN A 215 -30.50 7.11 3.36
C ASN A 215 -29.53 7.45 4.49
N VAL A 216 -28.82 8.59 4.41
CA VAL A 216 -27.81 8.99 5.40
C VAL A 216 -28.39 10.02 6.36
N PRO A 217 -28.36 9.79 7.69
CA PRO A 217 -28.80 10.78 8.66
C PRO A 217 -27.97 12.08 8.57
N GLY A 218 -28.62 13.25 8.64
CA GLY A 218 -27.95 14.55 8.52
C GLY A 218 -26.79 14.76 9.52
N VAL A 219 -26.91 14.17 10.72
CA VAL A 219 -25.85 14.18 11.75
C VAL A 219 -24.53 13.60 11.24
N VAL A 220 -24.57 12.56 10.39
CA VAL A 220 -23.36 11.94 9.82
C VAL A 220 -22.70 12.89 8.82
N ALA A 221 -23.50 13.59 8.02
CA ALA A 221 -22.99 14.60 7.08
C ALA A 221 -22.34 15.76 7.82
N ASP A 222 -22.95 16.25 8.91
CA ASP A 222 -22.41 17.35 9.72
C ASP A 222 -21.07 16.97 10.38
N TRP A 223 -20.99 15.77 10.97
CA TRP A 223 -19.74 15.28 11.54
C TRP A 223 -18.65 15.09 10.49
N TYR A 224 -19.01 14.56 9.32
CA TYR A 224 -18.08 14.43 8.20
C TYR A 224 -17.53 15.79 7.76
N ILE A 225 -18.39 16.79 7.57
CA ILE A 225 -17.98 18.15 7.17
C ILE A 225 -17.05 18.75 8.22
N ARG A 226 -17.41 18.68 9.51
CA ARG A 226 -16.57 19.19 10.60
C ARG A 226 -15.19 18.52 10.64
N ALA A 227 -15.15 17.19 10.52
CA ALA A 227 -13.90 16.43 10.53
C ALA A 227 -13.04 16.75 9.30
N ARG A 228 -13.65 16.84 8.12
CA ARG A 228 -12.99 17.20 6.86
C ARG A 228 -12.38 18.59 6.96
N ASP A 229 -13.15 19.57 7.40
CA ASP A 229 -12.72 20.97 7.45
C ASP A 229 -11.62 21.17 8.50
N PHE A 230 -11.68 20.45 9.62
CA PHE A 230 -10.58 20.38 10.60
C PHE A 230 -9.29 19.82 9.99
N LEU A 231 -9.37 18.71 9.26
CA LEU A 231 -8.20 18.10 8.61
C LEU A 231 -7.61 18.99 7.52
N VAL A 232 -8.45 19.67 6.73
CA VAL A 232 -8.01 20.66 5.73
C VAL A 232 -7.33 21.83 6.43
N GLY A 233 -7.91 22.37 7.51
CA GLY A 233 -7.30 23.46 8.26
C GLY A 233 -5.94 23.12 8.86
N ILE A 234 -5.74 21.89 9.35
CA ILE A 234 -4.42 21.40 9.75
C ILE A 234 -3.46 21.38 8.55
N GLY A 235 -3.92 20.88 7.40
CA GLY A 235 -3.13 20.84 6.18
C GLY A 235 -2.66 22.22 5.74
N ASP A 236 -3.58 23.18 5.70
CA ASP A 236 -3.30 24.56 5.31
C ASP A 236 -2.31 25.23 6.27
N ALA A 237 -2.47 25.01 7.59
CA ALA A 237 -1.56 25.53 8.61
C ALA A 237 -0.12 24.99 8.50
N ILE A 238 0.05 23.77 7.98
CA ILE A 238 1.36 23.15 7.75
C ILE A 238 1.98 23.67 6.44
N MET A 239 1.18 23.95 5.43
CA MET A 239 1.63 24.37 4.10
C MET A 239 1.91 25.87 4.00
N ASP A 240 1.23 26.72 4.79
CA ASP A 240 1.42 28.17 4.78
C ASP A 240 1.64 28.76 6.20
N PRO A 241 2.83 28.55 6.79
CA PRO A 241 3.17 29.13 8.09
C PRO A 241 3.28 30.67 8.05
N ALA A 242 3.28 31.30 6.88
CA ALA A 242 3.39 32.76 6.72
C ALA A 242 2.03 33.48 6.86
N ALA A 243 0.91 32.81 6.60
CA ALA A 243 -0.44 33.37 6.77
C ALA A 243 -0.83 33.67 8.24
N GLN A 244 -0.03 33.19 9.21
CA GLN A 244 -0.23 33.42 10.64
C GLN A 244 0.64 34.54 11.23
N GLN A 245 1.49 35.22 10.43
CA GLN A 245 2.22 36.38 10.91
C GLN A 245 1.29 37.60 10.96
N PRO A 246 1.11 38.27 12.12
CA PRO A 246 0.35 39.50 12.20
C PRO A 246 0.96 40.55 11.26
N GLN A 247 0.15 41.14 10.39
CA GLN A 247 0.59 42.27 9.57
C GLN A 247 1.11 43.39 10.49
N PRO A 248 2.32 43.93 10.27
CA PRO A 248 2.81 45.05 11.05
C PRO A 248 1.84 46.22 10.89
N GLN A 249 1.32 46.74 12.01
CA GLN A 249 0.48 47.94 12.01
C GLN A 249 1.23 49.08 11.30
N PRO A 250 0.61 49.80 10.35
CA PRO A 250 1.24 50.96 9.73
C PRO A 250 1.54 51.98 10.83
N ARG A 251 2.82 52.34 11.00
CA ARG A 251 3.19 53.46 11.85
C ARG A 251 2.56 54.71 11.25
N GLN A 252 1.55 55.25 11.95
CA GLN A 252 1.08 56.60 11.70
C GLN A 252 2.25 57.55 11.98
N GLN A 253 2.66 58.29 10.94
CA GLN A 253 3.63 59.38 11.02
C GLN A 253 2.93 60.65 11.49
#